data_AF-A0A2Z6NPP7-F1
#
_entry.id   AF-A0A2Z6NPP7-F1
#
_cell.length_a   1.000
_cell.length_b   1.000
_cell.length_c   1.000
_cell.angle_alpha   90.00
_cell.angle_beta   90.00
_cell.angle_gamma   90.00
#
_symmetry.space_group_name_H-M   'P 1'
#
loop_
_entity.id
_entity.type
_entity.pdbx_description
1 polymer ?
#
loop_
_entity_poly.entity_id
_entity_poly.type
_entity_poly.pdbx_seq_one_letter_code
_entity_poly.pdbx_strand_id
1 'polypeptide(L)'
;MPRRLLMTGTPIQNNLSELWALMYFCMPSVFGTLDQFLSTFRDISDLTSVHDSPEVKERLQILRSVLAAFMLRRTKSKLMESGSLVLPPLTETTVLVPLVSLQKKVYMSILRKELPKLVALSSGTSNHQSLQNTVLQLRKACSHPYLFPGIEPEPYEEGEHLVQTSGKLLILDQLLRKLHHYGHRVLLFAQMTHTLDILQDFLELRKYSYERLDGSIRAEERFAAIRSFSNSSANTSLNFEADQNGAFVFMISTRAGGVGLNLVAADTDLARRHLPSSCLQQWRLQRPQISASSLSAIPLQQSGHTKDVPNGNEEL
;
A
#
# COMPACT_ATOMS: atom_id res chain seq x y z
N MET A 1 -30.52 19.82 23.72
CA MET A 1 -29.13 20.04 23.24
C MET A 1 -28.86 19.10 22.06
N PRO A 2 -28.32 19.60 20.94
CA PRO A 2 -27.96 18.74 19.82
C PRO A 2 -26.83 17.79 20.22
N ARG A 3 -27.03 16.49 20.01
CA ARG A 3 -26.00 15.45 20.23
C ARG A 3 -25.24 15.25 18.92
N ARG A 4 -23.92 15.29 18.96
CA ARG A 4 -23.05 15.08 17.80
C ARG A 4 -22.37 13.73 17.95
N LEU A 5 -22.36 12.93 16.88
CA LEU A 5 -21.68 11.64 16.82
C LEU A 5 -20.67 11.69 15.68
N LEU A 6 -19.42 11.36 15.99
CA LEU A 6 -18.34 11.26 15.01
C LEU A 6 -17.96 9.79 14.81
N MET A 7 -17.89 9.37 13.55
CA MET A 7 -17.44 8.03 13.18
C MET A 7 -16.18 8.14 12.32
N THR A 8 -15.09 7.50 12.76
CA THR A 8 -13.80 7.50 12.04
C THR A 8 -13.10 6.15 12.21
N GLY A 9 -12.49 5.65 11.13
CA GLY A 9 -11.70 4.41 11.15
C GLY A 9 -10.28 4.60 11.72
N THR A 10 -9.77 5.83 11.72
CA THR A 10 -8.44 6.17 12.23
C THR A 10 -8.51 7.51 12.98
N PRO A 11 -8.91 7.52 14.26
CA PRO A 11 -9.20 8.76 14.98
C PRO A 11 -7.99 9.65 15.29
N ILE A 12 -6.77 9.13 15.14
CA ILE A 12 -5.52 9.86 15.43
C ILE A 12 -4.68 9.83 14.16
N GLN A 13 -4.96 10.74 13.22
CA GLN A 13 -4.10 10.97 12.07
C GLN A 13 -3.08 12.06 12.41
N ASN A 14 -2.06 11.65 13.16
CA ASN A 14 -0.74 12.29 13.23
C ASN A 14 -0.61 13.70 13.85
N ASN A 15 -1.69 14.44 14.18
CA ASN A 15 -1.56 15.76 14.83
C ASN A 15 -2.52 15.95 16.02
N LEU A 16 -2.00 16.50 17.13
CA LEU A 16 -2.80 16.89 18.31
C LEU A 16 -3.81 17.98 17.99
N SER A 17 -3.52 18.87 17.02
CA SER A 17 -4.46 19.90 16.58
C SER A 17 -5.69 19.30 15.90
N GLU A 18 -5.52 18.25 15.09
CA GLU A 18 -6.62 17.53 14.47
C GLU A 18 -7.47 16.81 15.53
N LEU A 19 -6.80 16.15 16.48
CA LEU A 19 -7.49 15.51 17.61
C LEU A 19 -8.34 16.53 18.40
N TRP A 20 -7.78 17.70 18.71
CA TRP A 20 -8.53 18.77 19.39
C TRP A 20 -9.72 19.23 18.54
N ALA A 21 -9.55 19.44 17.24
CA ALA A 21 -10.64 19.88 16.37
C ALA A 21 -11.81 18.88 16.35
N LEU A 22 -11.51 17.57 16.32
CA LEU A 22 -12.53 16.51 16.38
C LEU A 22 -13.25 16.48 17.74
N MET A 23 -12.52 16.64 18.84
CA MET A 23 -13.10 16.67 20.19
C MET A 23 -13.93 17.94 20.44
N TYR A 24 -13.41 19.10 20.04
CA TYR A 24 -14.09 20.38 20.11
C TYR A 24 -15.37 20.38 19.28
N PHE A 25 -15.35 19.77 18.09
CA PHE A 25 -16.55 19.58 17.28
C PHE A 25 -17.61 18.76 18.03
N CYS A 26 -17.23 17.67 18.72
CA CYS A 26 -18.19 16.84 19.45
C CYS A 26 -18.71 17.55 20.71
N MET A 27 -17.86 18.25 21.44
CA MET A 27 -18.20 18.86 22.72
C MET A 27 -17.45 20.18 22.98
N PRO A 28 -17.92 21.31 22.41
CA PRO A 28 -17.23 22.60 22.50
C PRO A 28 -17.24 23.21 23.91
N SER A 29 -18.10 22.72 24.82
CA SER A 29 -18.20 23.22 26.20
C SER A 29 -17.15 22.64 27.15
N VAL A 30 -16.55 21.50 26.80
CA VAL A 30 -15.57 20.80 27.66
C VAL A 30 -14.15 21.11 27.22
N PHE A 31 -13.93 21.19 25.91
CA PHE A 31 -12.61 21.46 25.34
C PHE A 31 -12.50 22.98 25.09
N GLY A 32 -11.60 23.63 25.84
CA GLY A 32 -11.31 25.06 25.72
C GLY A 32 -10.60 25.41 24.40
N THR A 33 -9.83 26.50 24.39
CA THR A 33 -9.13 26.95 23.18
C THR A 33 -8.00 26.00 22.78
N LEU A 34 -7.67 26.00 21.47
CA LEU A 34 -6.59 25.18 20.92
C LEU A 34 -5.26 25.44 21.65
N ASP A 35 -4.95 26.70 21.97
CA ASP A 35 -3.68 27.05 22.62
C ASP A 35 -3.55 26.47 24.04
N GLN A 36 -4.65 26.42 24.79
CA GLN A 36 -4.69 25.78 26.11
C GLN A 36 -4.49 24.27 26.02
N PHE A 37 -5.08 23.66 24.99
CA PHE A 37 -4.91 22.23 24.75
C PHE A 37 -3.47 21.90 24.32
N LEU A 38 -2.93 22.67 23.38
CA LEU A 38 -1.56 22.49 22.90
C LEU A 38 -0.52 22.79 23.99
N SER A 39 -0.72 23.78 24.86
CA SER A 39 0.20 24.04 25.97
C SER A 39 0.23 22.89 26.98
N THR A 40 -0.92 22.27 27.24
CA THR A 40 -1.05 21.13 28.16
C THR A 40 -0.38 19.86 27.62
N PHE A 41 -0.42 19.65 26.30
CA PHE A 41 0.05 18.43 25.64
C PHE A 41 1.24 18.65 24.68
N ARG A 42 1.94 19.79 24.76
CA ARG A 42 3.05 20.16 23.86
C ARG A 42 4.18 19.13 23.84
N ASP A 43 4.50 18.59 25.00
CA ASP A 43 5.57 17.61 25.17
C ASP A 43 5.23 16.25 24.52
N ILE A 44 3.97 16.03 24.14
CA ILE A 44 3.51 14.83 23.41
C ILE A 44 3.70 15.00 21.89
N SER A 45 3.64 16.23 21.34
CA SER A 45 3.83 16.42 19.90
C SER A 45 5.28 16.21 19.44
N ASP A 46 6.26 16.45 20.30
CA ASP A 46 7.68 16.31 19.97
C ASP A 46 8.21 14.86 20.11
N LEU A 47 7.33 13.89 20.37
CA LEU A 47 7.64 12.46 20.53
C LEU A 47 8.33 11.78 19.33
N THR A 48 8.48 12.47 18.19
CA THR A 48 9.34 12.00 17.09
C THR A 48 10.83 12.15 17.37
N SER A 49 11.23 12.91 18.40
CA SER A 49 12.61 13.06 18.84
C SER A 49 12.75 12.69 20.32
N VAL A 50 13.10 11.43 20.56
CA VAL A 50 13.98 10.96 21.64
C VAL A 50 13.83 11.71 22.97
N HIS A 51 12.90 11.33 23.85
CA HIS A 51 13.10 11.28 25.31
C HIS A 51 11.91 10.55 25.97
N ASP A 52 12.20 9.39 26.57
CA ASP A 52 11.25 8.50 27.23
C ASP A 52 11.05 8.93 28.69
N SER A 53 10.70 10.21 28.91
CA SER A 53 10.54 10.76 30.27
C SER A 53 9.25 10.26 30.93
N PRO A 54 9.28 9.95 32.24
CA PRO A 54 8.10 9.43 32.96
C PRO A 54 6.91 10.41 32.93
N GLU A 55 7.19 11.71 32.94
CA GLU A 55 6.17 12.78 32.87
C GLU A 55 5.37 12.76 31.55
N VAL A 56 6.02 12.45 30.42
CA VAL A 56 5.34 12.36 29.12
C VAL A 56 4.42 11.14 29.07
N LYS A 57 4.82 10.01 29.66
CA LYS A 57 3.97 8.82 29.78
C LYS A 57 2.74 9.07 30.65
N GLU A 58 2.88 9.80 31.75
CA GLU A 58 1.76 10.17 32.62
C GLU A 58 0.77 11.09 31.90
N ARG A 59 1.24 12.16 31.23
CA ARG A 59 0.36 13.05 30.46
C ARG A 59 -0.35 12.32 29.31
N LEU A 60 0.32 11.37 28.68
CA LEU A 60 -0.27 10.53 27.64
C LEU A 60 -1.32 9.58 28.21
N GLN A 61 -1.11 9.04 29.41
CA GLN A 61 -2.14 8.24 30.12
C GLN A 61 -3.36 9.09 30.49
N ILE A 62 -3.17 10.32 31.00
CA ILE A 62 -4.27 11.24 31.30
C ILE A 62 -5.09 11.51 30.02
N LEU A 63 -4.41 11.82 28.92
CA LEU A 63 -5.06 12.04 27.63
C LEU A 63 -5.84 10.79 27.18
N ARG A 64 -5.26 9.59 27.33
CA ARG A 64 -5.93 8.32 27.00
C ARG A 64 -7.18 8.08 27.87
N SER A 65 -7.13 8.41 29.14
CA SER A 65 -8.27 8.26 30.06
C SER A 65 -9.40 9.21 29.72
N VAL A 66 -9.07 10.48 29.43
CA VAL A 66 -10.04 11.46 28.93
C VAL A 66 -10.64 10.99 27.62
N LEU A 67 -9.81 10.57 26.66
CA LEU A 67 -10.28 10.03 25.39
C LEU A 67 -11.16 8.78 25.57
N ALA A 68 -10.84 7.88 26.49
CA ALA A 68 -11.62 6.66 26.73
C ALA A 68 -13.05 6.95 27.21
N ALA A 69 -13.28 8.07 27.91
CA ALA A 69 -14.61 8.48 28.34
C ALA A 69 -15.49 8.95 27.17
N PHE A 70 -14.89 9.51 26.11
CA PHE A 70 -15.60 10.09 24.97
C PHE A 70 -15.50 9.27 23.68
N MET A 71 -14.52 8.38 23.57
CA MET A 71 -14.20 7.61 22.37
C MET A 71 -14.29 6.11 22.66
N LEU A 72 -15.26 5.47 22.02
CA LEU A 72 -15.32 4.02 21.97
C LEU A 72 -14.41 3.50 20.85
N ARG A 73 -13.24 2.97 21.21
CA ARG A 73 -12.31 2.33 20.25
C ARG A 73 -12.23 0.83 20.50
N ARG A 74 -12.59 0.04 19.48
CA ARG A 74 -12.43 -1.43 19.47
C ARG A 74 -11.39 -1.82 18.42
N THR A 75 -10.47 -2.70 18.80
CA THR A 75 -9.49 -3.27 17.85
C THR A 75 -9.91 -4.67 17.46
N LYS A 76 -9.57 -5.11 16.24
CA LYS A 76 -9.88 -6.47 15.76
C LYS A 76 -9.33 -7.53 16.73
N SER A 77 -8.11 -7.34 17.25
CA SER A 77 -7.49 -8.24 18.24
C SER A 77 -8.34 -8.39 19.50
N LYS A 78 -8.80 -7.28 20.11
CA LYS A 78 -9.64 -7.32 21.32
C LYS A 78 -10.97 -8.04 21.09
N LEU A 79 -11.53 -7.93 19.88
CA LEU A 79 -12.79 -8.59 19.52
C LEU A 79 -12.61 -10.09 19.24
N MET A 80 -11.44 -10.48 18.73
CA MET A 80 -11.07 -11.89 18.56
C MET A 80 -10.83 -12.55 19.92
N GLU A 81 -10.11 -11.88 20.82
CA GLU A 81 -9.86 -12.34 22.20
C GLU A 81 -11.16 -12.48 23.00
N SER A 82 -12.11 -11.56 22.83
CA SER A 82 -13.40 -11.62 23.51
C SER A 82 -14.40 -12.62 22.89
N GLY A 83 -13.99 -13.39 21.87
CA GLY A 83 -14.81 -14.39 21.18
C GLY A 83 -15.98 -13.82 20.36
N SER A 84 -16.07 -12.49 20.21
CA SER A 84 -17.17 -11.83 19.50
C SER A 84 -16.96 -11.80 17.99
N LEU A 85 -15.74 -12.04 17.51
CA LEU A 85 -15.38 -11.96 16.11
C LEU A 85 -14.33 -13.02 15.75
N VAL A 86 -14.71 -14.01 14.94
CA VAL A 86 -13.77 -15.02 14.41
C VAL A 86 -13.31 -14.55 13.03
N LEU A 87 -12.06 -14.14 12.92
CA LEU A 87 -11.43 -13.76 11.65
C LEU A 87 -10.15 -14.58 11.43
N PRO A 88 -9.88 -15.04 10.20
CA PRO A 88 -8.61 -15.70 9.91
C PRO A 88 -7.43 -14.72 10.08
N PRO A 89 -6.25 -15.20 10.47
CA PRO A 89 -5.11 -14.32 10.76
C PRO A 89 -4.57 -13.71 9.46
N LEU A 90 -4.23 -12.41 9.54
CA LEU A 90 -3.73 -11.63 8.41
C LEU A 90 -2.21 -11.81 8.27
N THR A 91 -1.75 -12.45 7.20
CA THR A 91 -0.33 -12.53 6.85
C THR A 91 0.06 -11.37 5.95
N GLU A 92 1.04 -10.56 6.39
CA GLU A 92 1.60 -9.47 5.61
C GLU A 92 2.97 -9.87 5.04
N THR A 93 3.15 -9.79 3.71
CA THR A 93 4.45 -10.11 3.08
C THR A 93 4.93 -8.98 2.19
N THR A 94 6.21 -8.64 2.37
CA THR A 94 6.90 -7.60 1.63
C THR A 94 7.76 -8.22 0.53
N VAL A 95 7.39 -8.04 -0.73
CA VAL A 95 8.20 -8.54 -1.86
C VAL A 95 9.06 -7.41 -2.39
N LEU A 96 10.38 -7.55 -2.23
CA LEU A 96 11.37 -6.61 -2.76
C LEU A 96 11.67 -6.95 -4.22
N VAL A 97 11.52 -5.96 -5.10
CA VAL A 97 11.66 -6.14 -6.54
C VAL A 97 12.82 -5.30 -7.09
N PRO A 98 13.77 -5.90 -7.82
CA PRO A 98 14.86 -5.16 -8.43
C PRO A 98 14.37 -4.35 -9.65
N LEU A 99 15.02 -3.21 -9.90
CA LEU A 99 14.76 -2.39 -11.08
C LEU A 99 15.28 -3.07 -12.36
N VAL A 100 14.47 -3.06 -13.42
CA VAL A 100 14.87 -3.52 -14.76
C VAL A 100 15.84 -2.51 -15.40
N SER A 101 16.64 -2.95 -16.38
CA SER A 101 17.61 -2.12 -17.11
C SER A 101 17.04 -0.79 -17.63
N LEU A 102 15.84 -0.80 -18.23
CA LEU A 102 15.19 0.42 -18.70
C LEU A 102 14.78 1.33 -17.54
N GLN A 103 14.17 0.79 -16.48
CA GLN A 103 13.84 1.54 -15.27
C GLN A 103 15.07 2.18 -14.64
N LYS A 104 16.19 1.45 -14.55
CA LYS A 104 17.47 1.97 -14.04
C LYS A 104 17.97 3.15 -14.89
N LYS A 105 17.92 3.05 -16.22
CA LYS A 105 18.33 4.14 -17.12
C LYS A 105 17.49 5.40 -16.88
N VAL A 106 16.16 5.27 -16.83
CA VAL A 106 15.23 6.38 -16.58
C VAL A 106 15.45 6.99 -15.20
N TYR A 107 15.55 6.15 -14.17
CA TYR A 107 15.79 6.54 -12.80
C TYR A 107 17.10 7.34 -12.65
N MET A 108 18.18 6.85 -13.27
CA MET A 108 19.48 7.53 -13.29
C MET A 108 19.44 8.83 -14.10
N SER A 109 18.68 8.90 -15.19
CA SER A 109 18.51 10.13 -15.97
C SER A 109 17.81 11.22 -15.15
N ILE A 110 16.75 10.87 -14.43
CA ILE A 110 16.04 11.79 -13.51
C ILE A 110 16.99 12.28 -12.40
N LEU A 111 17.72 11.35 -11.77
CA LEU A 111 18.67 11.72 -10.72
C LEU A 111 19.78 12.64 -11.23
N ARG A 112 20.37 12.37 -12.40
CA ARG A 112 21.43 13.22 -12.99
C ARG A 112 20.93 14.62 -13.30
N LYS A 113 19.71 14.76 -13.83
CA LYS A 113 19.10 16.06 -14.13
C LYS A 113 18.86 16.90 -12.87
N GLU A 114 18.58 16.25 -11.75
CA GLU A 114 18.28 16.89 -10.46
C GLU A 114 19.49 16.95 -9.52
N LEU A 115 20.62 16.33 -9.88
CA LEU A 115 21.86 16.28 -9.10
C LEU A 115 22.38 17.68 -8.73
N PRO A 116 22.42 18.69 -9.63
CA PRO A 116 22.88 20.03 -9.28
C PRO A 116 22.01 20.68 -8.19
N LYS A 117 20.70 20.38 -8.17
CA LYS A 117 19.76 20.91 -7.17
C LYS A 117 19.93 20.21 -5.83
N LEU A 118 20.17 18.89 -5.82
CA LEU A 118 20.45 18.13 -4.62
C LEU A 118 21.75 18.58 -3.94
N VAL A 119 22.79 18.91 -4.72
CA VAL A 119 24.06 19.45 -4.21
C VAL A 119 23.90 20.88 -3.67
N ALA A 120 23.08 21.71 -4.31
CA ALA A 120 22.77 23.06 -3.80
C ALA A 120 22.03 23.04 -2.44
N LEU A 121 21.21 22.01 -2.19
CA LEU A 121 20.48 21.82 -0.93
C LEU A 121 21.38 21.41 0.23
N SER A 122 22.41 20.59 0.00
CA SER A 122 23.43 20.31 1.03
C SER A 122 24.21 21.56 1.44
N SER A 123 24.18 22.61 0.60
CA SER A 123 24.82 23.90 0.84
C SER A 123 23.86 24.97 1.41
N GLY A 124 22.64 24.60 1.81
CA GLY A 124 21.73 25.45 2.60
C GLY A 124 20.93 26.49 1.81
N THR A 125 20.97 26.51 0.48
CA THR A 125 20.28 27.51 -0.35
C THR A 125 19.39 26.85 -1.42
N SER A 126 18.11 26.55 -1.11
CA SER A 126 16.94 26.69 -2.01
C SER A 126 15.69 25.84 -1.68
N ASN A 127 14.60 26.21 -2.38
CA ASN A 127 13.18 25.84 -2.34
C ASN A 127 12.80 24.34 -2.27
N HIS A 128 12.11 23.96 -1.19
CA HIS A 128 11.51 22.64 -0.93
C HIS A 128 10.49 22.16 -1.98
N GLN A 129 9.86 23.06 -2.74
CA GLN A 129 8.84 22.70 -3.76
C GLN A 129 9.41 21.88 -4.92
N SER A 130 10.69 22.07 -5.24
CA SER A 130 11.35 21.39 -6.38
C SER A 130 11.59 19.90 -6.13
N LEU A 131 11.85 19.51 -4.88
CA LEU A 131 12.15 18.13 -4.49
C LEU A 131 10.92 17.22 -4.49
N GLN A 132 9.76 17.76 -4.15
CA GLN A 132 8.51 16.99 -4.14
C GLN A 132 8.19 16.46 -5.54
N ASN A 133 8.44 17.27 -6.57
CA ASN A 133 8.30 16.86 -7.97
C ASN A 133 9.32 15.78 -8.34
N THR A 134 10.57 15.88 -7.90
CA THR A 134 11.60 14.86 -8.14
C THR A 134 11.21 13.52 -7.51
N VAL A 135 10.78 13.52 -6.25
CA VAL A 135 10.29 12.29 -5.59
C VAL A 135 9.11 11.69 -6.36
N LEU A 136 8.18 12.52 -6.85
CA LEU A 136 7.07 12.04 -7.67
C LEU A 136 7.55 11.40 -8.98
N GLN A 137 8.52 12.00 -9.69
CA GLN A 137 9.08 11.41 -10.91
C GLN A 137 9.83 10.10 -10.62
N LEU A 138 10.63 10.04 -9.54
CA LEU A 138 11.29 8.80 -9.12
C LEU A 138 10.27 7.71 -8.79
N ARG A 139 9.14 8.07 -8.15
CA ARG A 139 8.02 7.15 -7.92
C ARG A 139 7.41 6.64 -9.22
N LYS A 140 7.24 7.48 -10.24
CA LYS A 140 6.78 7.07 -11.58
C LYS A 140 7.76 6.09 -12.23
N ALA A 141 9.06 6.39 -12.21
CA ALA A 141 10.10 5.50 -12.77
C ALA A 141 10.12 4.13 -12.09
N CYS A 142 9.91 4.11 -10.77
CA CYS A 142 9.75 2.89 -9.99
C CYS A 142 8.36 2.21 -10.14
N SER A 143 7.40 2.79 -10.85
CA SER A 143 6.15 2.11 -11.18
C SER A 143 6.27 1.45 -12.53
N HIS A 144 6.50 2.25 -13.57
CA HIS A 144 6.56 1.81 -14.95
C HIS A 144 7.27 2.85 -15.82
N PRO A 145 8.20 2.46 -16.71
CA PRO A 145 8.85 3.40 -17.64
C PRO A 145 7.89 4.13 -18.58
N TYR A 146 6.83 3.48 -19.05
CA TYR A 146 5.85 4.08 -19.99
C TYR A 146 4.98 5.19 -19.36
N LEU A 147 5.10 5.45 -18.05
CA LEU A 147 4.51 6.65 -17.44
C LEU A 147 5.22 7.95 -17.87
N PHE A 148 6.34 7.85 -18.60
CA PHE A 148 7.04 8.97 -19.21
C PHE A 148 6.78 8.98 -20.71
N PRO A 149 6.41 10.13 -21.28
CA PRO A 149 6.15 10.26 -22.71
C PRO A 149 7.42 9.96 -23.52
N GLY A 150 7.28 9.27 -24.65
CA GLY A 150 8.37 8.97 -25.59
C GLY A 150 9.31 7.83 -25.21
N ILE A 151 8.99 7.06 -24.16
CA ILE A 151 9.74 5.83 -23.81
C ILE A 151 9.09 4.58 -24.42
N GLU A 152 7.77 4.62 -24.58
CA GLU A 152 7.02 3.55 -25.20
C GLU A 152 7.35 3.48 -26.70
N PRO A 153 7.70 2.29 -27.23
CA PRO A 153 8.01 2.14 -28.64
C PRO A 153 6.74 2.31 -29.48
N GLU A 154 6.83 3.08 -30.56
CA GLU A 154 5.77 3.15 -31.56
C GLU A 154 5.96 2.01 -32.58
N PRO A 155 4.92 1.26 -32.96
CA PRO A 155 3.50 1.43 -32.63
C PRO A 155 3.13 0.95 -31.21
N TYR A 156 2.12 1.60 -30.62
CA TYR A 156 1.54 1.24 -29.32
C TYR A 156 0.78 -0.08 -29.41
N GLU A 157 1.51 -1.19 -29.41
CA GLU A 157 0.95 -2.54 -29.48
C GLU A 157 1.00 -3.21 -28.10
N GLU A 158 -0.10 -3.79 -27.65
CA GLU A 158 -0.12 -4.60 -26.44
C GLU A 158 0.74 -5.86 -26.63
N GLY A 159 1.83 -5.97 -25.86
CA GLY A 159 2.76 -7.09 -26.00
C GLY A 159 3.63 -7.31 -24.78
N GLU A 160 4.43 -8.39 -24.80
CA GLU A 160 5.31 -8.79 -23.70
C GLU A 160 6.29 -7.69 -23.24
N HIS A 161 6.60 -6.74 -24.11
CA HIS A 161 7.41 -5.57 -23.80
C HIS A 161 6.87 -4.74 -22.59
N LEU A 162 5.54 -4.69 -22.39
CA LEU A 162 4.89 -4.03 -21.26
C LEU A 162 5.30 -4.68 -19.94
N VAL A 163 5.28 -6.02 -19.90
CA VAL A 163 5.64 -6.79 -18.70
C VAL A 163 7.15 -6.70 -18.46
N GLN A 164 7.95 -6.92 -19.50
CA GLN A 164 9.41 -7.00 -19.40
C GLN A 164 10.07 -5.70 -18.97
N THR A 165 9.45 -4.55 -19.27
CA THR A 165 10.03 -3.24 -18.94
C THR A 165 9.88 -2.83 -17.48
N SER A 166 9.02 -3.50 -16.69
CA SER A 166 8.85 -3.23 -15.26
C SER A 166 9.03 -4.46 -14.39
N GLY A 167 9.98 -4.37 -13.45
CA GLY A 167 10.22 -5.46 -12.49
C GLY A 167 8.97 -5.81 -11.68
N LYS A 168 8.18 -4.79 -11.32
CA LYS A 168 6.90 -4.96 -10.61
C LYS A 168 5.90 -5.78 -11.41
N LEU A 169 5.79 -5.54 -12.72
CA LEU A 169 4.87 -6.28 -13.57
C LEU A 169 5.34 -7.72 -13.80
N LEU A 170 6.64 -7.97 -13.95
CA LEU A 170 7.18 -9.33 -14.03
C LEU A 170 6.81 -10.19 -12.81
N ILE A 171 7.00 -9.65 -11.61
CA ILE A 171 6.64 -10.37 -10.37
C ILE A 171 5.13 -10.49 -10.23
N LEU A 172 4.38 -9.44 -10.58
CA LEU A 172 2.92 -9.46 -10.56
C LEU A 172 2.36 -10.53 -11.50
N ASP A 173 2.91 -10.67 -12.69
CA ASP A 173 2.49 -11.66 -13.68
C ASP A 173 2.67 -13.09 -13.17
N GLN A 174 3.80 -13.40 -12.54
CA GLN A 174 4.03 -14.70 -11.92
C GLN A 174 3.07 -14.96 -10.74
N LEU A 175 2.81 -13.92 -9.94
CA LEU A 175 1.97 -14.01 -8.76
C LEU A 175 0.48 -14.17 -9.13
N LEU A 176 -0.01 -13.39 -10.10
CA LEU A 176 -1.38 -13.50 -10.62
C LEU A 176 -1.62 -14.84 -11.30
N ARG A 177 -0.66 -15.35 -12.09
CA ARG A 177 -0.78 -16.71 -12.67
C ARG A 177 -1.00 -17.78 -11.61
N LYS A 178 -0.23 -17.73 -10.51
CA LYS A 178 -0.42 -18.67 -9.39
C LYS A 178 -1.77 -18.46 -8.70
N LEU A 179 -2.15 -17.21 -8.42
CA LEU A 179 -3.41 -16.89 -7.75
C LEU A 179 -4.64 -17.31 -8.58
N HIS A 180 -4.59 -17.11 -9.89
CA HIS A 180 -5.62 -17.52 -10.83
C HIS A 180 -5.77 -19.04 -10.87
N HIS A 181 -4.64 -19.77 -10.88
CA HIS A 181 -4.67 -21.24 -10.85
C HIS A 181 -5.33 -21.79 -9.57
N TYR A 182 -5.14 -21.13 -8.43
CA TYR A 182 -5.78 -21.50 -7.17
C TYR A 182 -7.20 -20.91 -7.00
N GLY A 183 -7.72 -20.17 -7.98
CA GLY A 183 -9.06 -19.56 -7.93
C GLY A 183 -9.22 -18.44 -6.90
N HIS A 184 -8.12 -17.80 -6.47
CA HIS A 184 -8.18 -16.68 -5.53
C HIS A 184 -8.66 -15.39 -6.22
N ARG A 185 -9.18 -14.44 -5.44
CA ARG A 185 -9.50 -13.09 -5.93
C ARG A 185 -8.56 -12.04 -5.37
N VAL A 186 -8.28 -11.03 -6.18
CA VAL A 186 -7.16 -10.10 -5.92
C VAL A 186 -7.62 -8.65 -5.96
N LEU A 187 -7.33 -7.88 -4.91
CA LEU A 187 -7.43 -6.42 -4.95
C LEU A 187 -6.07 -5.81 -5.32
N LEU A 188 -6.04 -4.97 -6.35
CA LEU A 188 -4.85 -4.20 -6.74
C LEU A 188 -5.01 -2.74 -6.35
N PHE A 189 -4.15 -2.24 -5.45
CA PHE A 189 -4.14 -0.83 -5.09
C PHE A 189 -3.01 -0.07 -5.80
N ALA A 190 -3.37 1.03 -6.46
CA ALA A 190 -2.41 1.97 -7.03
C ALA A 190 -2.69 3.41 -6.58
N GLN A 191 -1.64 4.21 -6.43
CA GLN A 191 -1.78 5.64 -6.07
C GLN A 191 -2.05 6.53 -7.28
N MET A 192 -1.48 6.21 -8.45
CA MET A 192 -1.60 6.98 -9.68
C MET A 192 -2.59 6.30 -10.63
N THR A 193 -3.52 7.06 -11.21
CA THR A 193 -4.52 6.56 -12.17
C THR A 193 -3.89 6.06 -13.46
N HIS A 194 -2.88 6.75 -13.99
CA HIS A 194 -2.11 6.25 -15.16
C HIS A 194 -1.44 4.90 -14.94
N THR A 195 -1.15 4.55 -13.69
CA THR A 195 -0.63 3.22 -13.36
C THR A 195 -1.72 2.15 -13.40
N LEU A 196 -2.99 2.53 -13.19
CA LEU A 196 -4.15 1.66 -13.38
C LEU A 196 -4.39 1.42 -14.87
N ASP A 197 -4.24 2.44 -15.72
CA ASP A 197 -4.35 2.30 -17.17
C ASP A 197 -3.37 1.23 -17.69
N ILE A 198 -2.08 1.34 -17.34
CA ILE A 198 -1.06 0.32 -17.68
C ILE A 198 -1.39 -1.08 -17.13
N LEU A 199 -2.01 -1.13 -15.94
CA LEU A 199 -2.45 -2.41 -15.37
C LEU A 199 -3.64 -2.99 -16.12
N GLN A 200 -4.51 -2.14 -16.66
CA GLN A 200 -5.65 -2.52 -17.48
C GLN A 200 -5.16 -3.23 -18.75
N ASP A 201 -4.27 -2.59 -19.52
CA ASP A 201 -3.67 -3.15 -20.73
C ASP A 201 -2.96 -4.47 -20.44
N PHE A 202 -2.27 -4.57 -19.30
CA PHE A 202 -1.63 -5.81 -18.86
C PHE A 202 -2.64 -6.94 -18.56
N LEU A 203 -3.78 -6.63 -17.94
CA LEU A 203 -4.82 -7.63 -17.65
C LEU A 203 -5.55 -8.05 -18.91
N GLU A 204 -5.77 -7.13 -19.86
CA GLU A 204 -6.35 -7.41 -21.19
C GLU A 204 -5.43 -8.31 -22.01
N LEU A 205 -4.13 -8.01 -22.05
CA LEU A 205 -3.10 -8.85 -22.68
C LEU A 205 -3.10 -10.29 -22.15
N ARG A 206 -3.31 -10.46 -20.84
CA ARG A 206 -3.38 -11.77 -20.18
C ARG A 206 -4.78 -12.38 -20.15
N LYS A 207 -5.79 -11.67 -20.67
CA LYS A 207 -7.21 -12.06 -20.71
C LYS A 207 -7.82 -12.36 -19.33
N TYR A 208 -7.46 -11.56 -18.33
CA TYR A 208 -8.05 -11.66 -16.99
C TYR A 208 -9.25 -10.72 -16.84
N SER A 209 -10.36 -11.23 -16.30
CA SER A 209 -11.53 -10.41 -15.95
C SER A 209 -11.21 -9.46 -14.81
N TYR A 210 -11.49 -8.17 -14.98
CA TYR A 210 -11.20 -7.15 -13.98
C TYR A 210 -12.32 -6.12 -13.83
N GLU A 211 -12.32 -5.44 -12.69
CA GLU A 211 -13.18 -4.29 -12.38
C GLU A 211 -12.30 -3.13 -11.94
N ARG A 212 -12.69 -1.89 -12.25
CA ARG A 212 -11.91 -0.68 -11.96
C ARG A 212 -12.71 0.27 -11.09
N LEU A 213 -12.07 0.81 -10.05
CA LEU A 213 -12.64 1.82 -9.16
C LEU A 213 -11.62 2.95 -8.93
N ASP A 214 -11.88 4.09 -9.55
CA ASP A 214 -11.13 5.33 -9.40
C ASP A 214 -12.03 6.50 -8.96
N GLY A 215 -11.43 7.68 -8.82
CA GLY A 215 -12.13 8.88 -8.35
C GLY A 215 -13.04 9.52 -9.40
N SER A 216 -12.94 9.12 -10.67
CA SER A 216 -13.75 9.63 -11.79
C SER A 216 -15.06 8.87 -11.97
N ILE A 217 -15.14 7.63 -11.51
CA ILE A 217 -16.34 6.79 -11.64
C ILE A 217 -17.50 7.35 -10.80
N ARG A 218 -18.70 7.37 -11.39
CA ARG A 218 -19.92 7.88 -10.75
C ARG A 218 -20.30 6.99 -9.57
N ALA A 219 -21.01 7.55 -8.59
CA ALA A 219 -21.38 6.81 -7.38
C ALA A 219 -22.19 5.54 -7.69
N GLU A 220 -23.11 5.60 -8.65
CA GLU A 220 -23.95 4.46 -9.05
C GLU A 220 -23.13 3.31 -9.66
N GLU A 221 -22.25 3.63 -10.62
CA GLU A 221 -21.32 2.69 -11.25
C GLU A 221 -20.37 2.06 -10.22
N ARG A 222 -19.91 2.85 -9.24
CA ARG A 222 -19.11 2.34 -8.12
C ARG A 222 -19.84 1.25 -7.34
N PHE A 223 -21.10 1.47 -6.99
CA PHE A 223 -21.88 0.46 -6.27
C PHE A 223 -22.18 -0.77 -7.14
N ALA A 224 -22.38 -0.59 -8.44
CA ALA A 224 -22.57 -1.69 -9.38
C ALA A 224 -21.32 -2.57 -9.46
N ALA A 225 -20.12 -1.99 -9.62
CA ALA A 225 -18.86 -2.72 -9.65
C ALA A 225 -18.60 -3.50 -8.35
N ILE A 226 -18.89 -2.89 -7.18
CA ILE A 226 -18.74 -3.56 -5.88
C ILE A 226 -19.70 -4.76 -5.76
N ARG A 227 -20.95 -4.60 -6.21
CA ARG A 227 -21.95 -5.69 -6.21
C ARG A 227 -21.57 -6.80 -7.18
N SER A 228 -21.11 -6.46 -8.38
CA SER A 228 -20.60 -7.40 -9.39
C SER A 228 -19.49 -8.28 -8.80
N PHE A 229 -18.50 -7.66 -8.16
CA PHE A 229 -17.39 -8.36 -7.53
C PHE A 229 -17.82 -9.22 -6.32
N SER A 230 -18.74 -8.72 -5.50
CA SER A 230 -19.20 -9.40 -4.28
C SER A 230 -20.13 -10.58 -4.58
N ASN A 231 -21.09 -10.41 -5.48
CA ASN A 231 -22.11 -11.43 -5.81
C ASN A 231 -21.50 -12.64 -6.52
N SER A 232 -20.44 -12.42 -7.28
CA SER A 232 -19.73 -13.50 -7.96
C SER A 232 -19.14 -14.51 -6.97
N SER A 233 -18.97 -14.18 -5.68
CA SER A 233 -18.44 -15.08 -4.64
C SER A 233 -19.45 -16.14 -4.17
N ALA A 234 -20.75 -15.95 -4.41
CA ALA A 234 -21.78 -16.82 -3.86
C ALA A 234 -22.09 -18.06 -4.74
N ASN A 235 -21.70 -18.04 -6.01
CA ASN A 235 -22.09 -19.07 -6.99
C ASN A 235 -21.02 -20.16 -7.25
N THR A 236 -19.83 -20.05 -6.66
CA THR A 236 -18.68 -20.95 -6.92
C THR A 236 -18.82 -22.36 -6.33
N SER A 237 -19.96 -22.73 -5.76
CA SER A 237 -20.10 -24.03 -5.08
C SER A 237 -20.75 -25.16 -5.90
N LEU A 238 -21.36 -24.95 -7.07
CA LEU A 238 -22.13 -26.06 -7.68
C LEU A 238 -22.12 -26.28 -9.20
N ASN A 239 -21.54 -25.45 -10.07
CA ASN A 239 -21.54 -25.76 -11.52
C ASN A 239 -20.22 -25.39 -12.22
N PHE A 240 -19.50 -26.40 -12.70
CA PHE A 240 -18.17 -26.30 -13.33
C PHE A 240 -18.15 -25.65 -14.73
N GLU A 241 -19.28 -25.24 -15.30
CA GLU A 241 -19.34 -24.82 -16.71
C GLU A 241 -19.93 -23.42 -16.99
N ALA A 242 -20.24 -22.60 -15.97
CA ALA A 242 -20.85 -21.27 -16.18
C ALA A 242 -20.20 -20.09 -15.41
N ASP A 243 -19.09 -20.31 -14.69
CA ASP A 243 -18.60 -19.33 -13.68
C ASP A 243 -17.47 -18.40 -14.19
N GLN A 244 -17.51 -18.00 -15.47
CA GLN A 244 -16.60 -16.99 -16.04
C GLN A 244 -17.06 -15.54 -15.82
N ASN A 245 -18.14 -15.30 -15.07
CA ASN A 245 -18.76 -13.98 -14.99
C ASN A 245 -18.32 -13.15 -13.76
N GLY A 246 -17.38 -13.67 -12.97
CA GLY A 246 -16.81 -12.97 -11.83
C GLY A 246 -15.48 -12.31 -12.16
N ALA A 247 -15.32 -11.03 -11.82
CA ALA A 247 -14.04 -10.36 -11.94
C ALA A 247 -12.99 -10.98 -10.98
N PHE A 248 -11.88 -11.44 -11.55
CA PHE A 248 -10.75 -12.02 -10.83
C PHE A 248 -9.94 -10.93 -10.11
N VAL A 249 -9.74 -9.80 -10.77
CA VAL A 249 -8.98 -8.66 -10.24
C VAL A 249 -9.88 -7.45 -10.04
N PHE A 250 -9.77 -6.78 -8.89
CA PHE A 250 -10.44 -5.50 -8.65
C PHE A 250 -9.39 -4.41 -8.40
N MET A 251 -9.30 -3.47 -9.33
CA MET A 251 -8.31 -2.39 -9.33
C MET A 251 -8.88 -1.15 -8.63
N ILE A 252 -8.16 -0.64 -7.62
CA ILE A 252 -8.62 0.47 -6.79
C ILE A 252 -7.54 1.56 -6.71
N SER A 253 -7.94 2.79 -6.95
CA SER A 253 -7.08 3.92 -6.58
C SER A 253 -7.10 4.11 -5.05
N THR A 254 -5.94 4.30 -4.41
CA THR A 254 -5.88 4.42 -2.93
C THR A 254 -6.75 5.56 -2.39
N ARG A 255 -6.93 6.63 -3.18
CA ARG A 255 -7.86 7.72 -2.86
C ARG A 255 -9.32 7.28 -2.88
N ALA A 256 -9.73 6.52 -3.89
CA ALA A 256 -11.10 6.03 -4.00
C ALA A 256 -11.39 4.84 -3.07
N GLY A 257 -10.38 4.05 -2.69
CA GLY A 257 -10.51 2.96 -1.71
C GLY A 257 -10.56 3.43 -0.25
N GLY A 258 -10.03 4.62 0.05
CA GLY A 258 -9.96 5.16 1.41
C GLY A 258 -11.30 5.60 2.02
N VAL A 259 -12.41 5.51 1.26
CA VAL A 259 -13.74 5.99 1.68
C VAL A 259 -14.61 4.92 2.37
N GLY A 260 -14.04 3.76 2.73
CA GLY A 260 -14.76 2.71 3.47
C GLY A 260 -15.54 1.76 2.57
N LEU A 261 -14.88 1.19 1.56
CA LEU A 261 -15.45 0.13 0.73
C LEU A 261 -15.46 -1.21 1.48
N ASN A 262 -16.56 -1.96 1.38
CA ASN A 262 -16.66 -3.31 1.93
C ASN A 262 -16.48 -4.34 0.80
N LEU A 263 -15.28 -4.90 0.67
CA LEU A 263 -14.93 -5.91 -0.32
C LEU A 263 -14.52 -7.19 0.39
N VAL A 264 -15.52 -7.98 0.81
CA VAL A 264 -15.31 -9.23 1.57
C VAL A 264 -14.93 -10.40 0.66
N ALA A 265 -15.22 -10.30 -0.64
CA ALA A 265 -14.99 -11.37 -1.61
C ALA A 265 -13.51 -11.52 -2.05
N ALA A 266 -12.60 -10.67 -1.58
CA ALA A 266 -11.20 -10.76 -1.94
C ALA A 266 -10.36 -11.39 -0.83
N ASP A 267 -9.51 -12.34 -1.22
CA ASP A 267 -8.64 -13.07 -0.30
C ASP A 267 -7.19 -12.54 -0.30
N THR A 268 -6.81 -11.79 -1.33
CA THR A 268 -5.45 -11.29 -1.49
C THR A 268 -5.46 -9.81 -1.85
N ASP A 269 -4.87 -9.00 -0.98
CA ASP A 269 -4.64 -7.58 -1.25
C ASP A 269 -3.19 -7.36 -1.68
N LEU A 270 -3.01 -6.66 -2.80
CA LEU A 270 -1.72 -6.27 -3.33
C LEU A 270 -1.67 -4.74 -3.45
N ALA A 271 -0.94 -4.11 -2.55
CA ALA A 271 -0.71 -2.68 -2.62
C ALA A 271 0.69 -2.38 -3.19
N ARG A 272 0.75 -1.56 -4.25
CA ARG A 272 2.01 -0.95 -4.69
C ARG A 272 2.38 0.16 -3.70
N ARG A 273 3.39 -0.10 -2.87
CA ARG A 273 4.01 0.95 -2.05
C ARG A 273 5.30 1.45 -2.70
N HIS A 274 5.53 2.75 -2.53
CA HIS A 274 6.77 3.40 -2.89
C HIS A 274 7.45 3.89 -1.62
N LEU A 275 8.44 3.15 -1.14
CA LEU A 275 9.31 3.61 -0.07
C LEU A 275 10.19 4.76 -0.59
N PRO A 276 10.27 5.89 0.14
CA PRO A 276 11.15 7.00 -0.22
C PRO A 276 12.63 6.78 0.14
N SER A 277 13.01 5.69 0.80
CA SER A 277 14.31 5.59 1.50
C SER A 277 15.27 4.49 1.02
N SER A 278 14.97 3.74 -0.03
CA SER A 278 15.93 2.78 -0.58
C SER A 278 15.56 2.41 -2.02
N CYS A 279 16.56 2.09 -2.85
CA CYS A 279 16.43 1.65 -4.25
C CYS A 279 15.66 0.32 -4.46
N LEU A 280 14.71 0.00 -3.58
CA LEU A 280 13.95 -1.24 -3.59
C LEU A 280 12.45 -0.94 -3.63
N GLN A 281 11.78 -1.61 -4.56
CA GLN A 281 10.33 -1.56 -4.71
C GLN A 281 9.67 -2.62 -3.82
N GLN A 282 8.55 -2.29 -3.16
CA GLN A 282 7.84 -3.21 -2.27
C GLN A 282 6.41 -3.46 -2.77
N TRP A 283 6.03 -4.74 -2.83
CA TRP A 283 4.63 -5.15 -2.75
C TRP A 283 4.27 -5.44 -1.30
N ARG A 284 3.10 -4.97 -0.85
CA ARG A 284 2.49 -5.40 0.41
C ARG A 284 1.38 -6.39 0.07
N LEU A 285 1.61 -7.66 0.38
CA LEU A 285 0.62 -8.73 0.30
C LEU A 285 -0.10 -8.81 1.64
N GLN A 286 -1.43 -8.89 1.65
CA GLN A 286 -2.23 -9.19 2.84
C GLN A 286 -3.15 -10.39 2.52
N ARG A 287 -3.08 -11.48 3.29
CA ARG A 287 -3.96 -12.66 3.15
C ARG A 287 -4.55 -13.10 4.49
N PRO A 288 -5.83 -13.53 4.58
CA PRO A 288 -6.33 -14.35 5.68
C PRO A 288 -5.84 -15.80 5.53
N GLN A 289 -5.28 -16.43 6.57
CA GLN A 289 -4.92 -17.86 6.48
C GLN A 289 -6.16 -18.75 6.49
N ILE A 290 -6.32 -19.57 5.46
CA ILE A 290 -7.16 -20.77 5.51
C ILE A 290 -6.20 -21.98 5.50
N SER A 291 -6.29 -22.76 6.59
CA SER A 291 -5.70 -24.09 6.88
C SER A 291 -4.31 -24.43 6.31
N ALA A 292 -3.35 -24.59 7.23
CA ALA A 292 -2.00 -25.08 6.99
C ALA A 292 -1.96 -26.60 6.73
N SER A 293 -1.56 -27.02 5.53
CA SER A 293 -0.95 -28.34 5.27
C SER A 293 -0.59 -28.54 3.78
N SER A 294 0.36 -27.76 3.23
CA SER A 294 0.99 -28.09 1.91
C SER A 294 2.21 -27.26 1.50
N LEU A 295 2.88 -26.51 2.39
CA LEU A 295 4.05 -25.69 2.04
C LEU A 295 5.26 -25.91 2.96
N SER A 296 5.50 -27.16 3.37
CA SER A 296 6.78 -27.59 3.98
C SER A 296 7.63 -28.30 2.93
N ALA A 297 8.26 -27.56 2.01
CA ALA A 297 9.47 -27.97 1.28
C ALA A 297 9.84 -26.89 0.25
N ILE A 298 10.72 -25.97 0.63
CA ILE A 298 11.52 -25.23 -0.36
C ILE A 298 12.98 -25.37 0.08
N PRO A 299 13.74 -26.34 -0.47
CA PRO A 299 15.19 -26.29 -0.39
C PRO A 299 15.68 -25.23 -1.38
N LEU A 300 16.30 -24.17 -0.87
CA LEU A 300 17.12 -23.27 -1.68
C LEU A 300 18.40 -24.04 -2.07
N GLN A 301 18.40 -24.60 -3.27
CA GLN A 301 19.63 -25.10 -3.90
C GLN A 301 20.56 -23.91 -4.18
N GLN A 302 21.61 -23.79 -3.39
CA GLN A 302 22.78 -22.98 -3.74
C GLN A 302 23.56 -23.70 -4.83
N SER A 303 23.56 -23.16 -6.05
CA SER A 303 24.47 -23.59 -7.10
C SER A 303 25.87 -22.99 -6.85
N GLY A 304 26.68 -23.68 -6.04
CA GLY A 304 28.12 -23.43 -5.95
C GLY A 304 28.83 -24.14 -7.09
N HIS A 305 29.23 -23.39 -8.12
CA HIS A 305 30.17 -23.91 -9.10
C HIS A 305 31.60 -23.76 -8.55
N THR A 306 32.18 -24.91 -8.28
CA THR A 306 33.59 -25.23 -8.12
C THR A 306 34.50 -24.52 -9.12
N LYS A 307 35.54 -23.85 -8.62
CA LYS A 307 36.86 -23.78 -9.27
C LYS A 307 37.92 -24.03 -8.22
N ASP A 308 38.46 -25.25 -8.27
CA ASP A 308 39.71 -25.67 -7.67
C ASP A 308 40.89 -24.89 -8.28
N VAL A 309 41.78 -24.34 -7.44
CA VAL A 309 43.23 -24.23 -7.66
C VAL A 309 43.91 -24.36 -6.28
N PRO A 310 44.98 -25.16 -6.11
CA PRO A 310 45.39 -25.71 -4.82
C PRO A 310 46.42 -24.89 -4.04
N ASN A 311 46.52 -25.24 -2.75
CA ASN A 311 47.44 -24.78 -1.70
C ASN A 311 48.95 -24.85 -2.03
N GLY A 312 49.68 -23.91 -1.42
CA GLY A 312 51.01 -24.07 -0.79
C GLY A 312 51.23 -22.85 0.11
N ASN A 313 51.22 -22.98 1.45
CA ASN A 313 52.38 -23.22 2.34
C ASN A 313 53.56 -22.29 1.95
N GLU A 314 54.05 -21.36 2.78
CA GLU A 314 54.69 -21.48 4.11
C GLU A 314 54.98 -20.05 4.60
N GLU A 315 54.74 -19.76 5.88
CA GLU A 315 55.72 -19.30 6.89
C GLU A 315 56.32 -17.88 6.77
N LEU A 316 56.24 -17.21 7.93
CA LEU A 316 56.89 -15.96 8.39
C LEU A 316 56.25 -14.62 8.00
#